data_AF-A0A6A3VPM1-F1
#
_entry.id   AF-A0A6A3VPM1-F1
#
_cell.length_a   1.000
_cell.length_b   1.000
_cell.length_c   1.000
_cell.angle_alpha   90.00
_cell.angle_beta   90.00
_cell.angle_gamma   90.00
#
_symmetry.space_group_name_H-M   'P 1'
#
loop_
_entity.id
_entity.type
_entity.pdbx_description
1 polymer ?
#
loop_
_entity_poly.entity_id
_entity_poly.type
_entity_poly.pdbx_seq_one_letter_code
_entity_poly.pdbx_strand_id
1 'polypeptide(L)'
;MGQVGDQVVQENPDAANAVIVSTITARYGDEALASMLVAAKEAPTTRNLAAQLEEVQLANWLTSKKTADDVFKLLKLDDEGAKLFDTPVFSTWVSYASKLDEKNPDALMFSVLKARYDDDALADIFIAAKETRGAQSIAARQESILFTKWVSDAITADDAFKLLNLNPKTDDFLKRPALDSWISYVKMLGEDPYKLLLATVSARYTDEGLARMLVVAKQDHITASVAAKLEHALFNRWLSQGKSAESVFKLLNLKKEENKLFESPMFSTWESYVTKLDKTNHDKLMLSVLKTGYNDESLANMLISAQKLPRTKPFAGRLQKELWISQDKTADDIFQLLKLDQQGENIFDTGEFSTWVSYVTKLNKLDEKPDEFAVIIKLQKRFGNLELAKMFSAELKSSGPNKNLISSLQALQFKRWLADGITPNKLDTMLAPRTLNLPGVAPIPLSDFDNRSTGVLLNFEDFYRANA
;
A
#
# COMPACT_ATOMS: atom_id res chain seq x y z
N MET A 1 83.67 -17.63 -28.15
CA MET A 1 82.36 -17.06 -27.78
C MET A 1 81.30 -18.08 -28.12
N GLY A 2 80.59 -18.60 -27.12
CA GLY A 2 79.56 -19.62 -27.28
C GLY A 2 78.78 -19.73 -25.98
N GLN A 3 77.52 -19.32 -26.06
CA GLN A 3 76.51 -19.07 -25.03
C GLN A 3 76.45 -20.05 -23.84
N VAL A 4 76.31 -19.47 -22.65
CA VAL A 4 75.72 -20.10 -21.46
C VAL A 4 74.49 -19.27 -21.09
N GLY A 5 73.40 -19.94 -20.74
CA GLY A 5 72.36 -19.41 -19.86
C GLY A 5 71.12 -18.92 -20.59
N ASP A 6 70.08 -19.75 -20.60
CA ASP A 6 68.76 -19.37 -20.11
C ASP A 6 67.83 -20.60 -20.16
N GLN A 7 67.81 -21.34 -19.05
CA GLN A 7 66.67 -22.18 -18.70
C GLN A 7 65.88 -21.43 -17.64
N VAL A 8 64.84 -20.74 -18.09
CA VAL A 8 63.80 -20.17 -17.22
C VAL A 8 63.05 -21.34 -16.59
N VAL A 9 63.26 -21.53 -15.27
CA VAL A 9 62.42 -22.40 -14.45
C VAL A 9 61.04 -21.77 -14.41
N GLN A 10 60.05 -22.45 -14.98
CA GLN A 10 58.63 -22.10 -14.84
C GLN A 10 58.28 -22.30 -13.35
N GLU A 11 58.29 -21.22 -12.57
CA GLU A 11 57.82 -21.24 -11.18
C GLU A 11 56.38 -21.73 -11.15
N ASN A 12 56.12 -22.83 -10.45
CA ASN A 12 54.79 -23.37 -10.26
C ASN A 12 54.01 -22.43 -9.32
N PRO A 13 53.05 -21.61 -9.82
CA PRO A 13 52.37 -20.60 -9.00
C PRO A 13 51.61 -21.21 -7.82
N ASP A 14 51.17 -22.47 -7.97
CA ASP A 14 50.43 -23.21 -6.94
C ASP A 14 51.32 -23.56 -5.74
N ALA A 15 52.61 -23.85 -5.97
CA ALA A 15 53.56 -24.15 -4.91
C ALA A 15 53.93 -22.89 -4.10
N ALA A 16 54.12 -21.76 -4.78
CA ALA A 16 54.38 -20.48 -4.12
C ALA A 16 53.19 -20.03 -3.26
N ASN A 17 51.97 -20.13 -3.80
CA ASN A 17 50.75 -19.80 -3.07
C ASN A 17 50.53 -20.71 -1.85
N ALA A 18 50.84 -22.00 -1.95
CA ALA A 18 50.80 -22.94 -0.81
C ALA A 18 51.75 -22.54 0.34
N VAL A 19 52.96 -22.08 0.01
CA VAL A 19 53.91 -21.57 1.02
C VAL A 19 53.39 -20.29 1.68
N ILE A 20 52.79 -19.38 0.90
CA ILE A 20 52.17 -18.15 1.43
C ILE A 20 51.05 -18.49 2.41
N VAL A 21 50.09 -19.31 1.99
CA VAL A 21 48.94 -19.72 2.84
C VAL A 21 49.43 -20.38 4.11
N SER A 22 50.31 -21.39 4.03
CA SER A 22 50.81 -22.09 5.21
C SER A 22 51.58 -21.17 6.17
N THR A 23 52.39 -20.24 5.66
CA THR A 23 53.14 -19.28 6.48
C THR A 23 52.20 -18.32 7.22
N ILE A 24 51.18 -17.80 6.53
CA ILE A 24 50.22 -16.87 7.15
C ILE A 24 49.31 -17.60 8.14
N THR A 25 48.79 -18.79 7.78
CA THR A 25 48.00 -19.64 8.69
C THR A 25 48.79 -20.00 9.95
N ALA A 26 50.07 -20.37 9.83
CA ALA A 26 50.89 -20.71 10.99
C ALA A 26 51.10 -19.52 11.95
N ARG A 27 51.09 -18.29 11.43
CA ARG A 27 51.31 -17.08 12.22
C ARG A 27 50.03 -16.51 12.83
N TYR A 28 48.92 -16.53 12.11
CA TYR A 28 47.70 -15.82 12.49
C TYR A 28 46.48 -16.74 12.71
N GLY A 29 46.55 -17.99 12.28
CA GLY A 29 45.44 -18.93 12.27
C GLY A 29 44.57 -18.82 11.01
N ASP A 30 43.73 -19.82 10.81
CA ASP A 30 42.90 -19.94 9.62
C ASP A 30 41.79 -18.89 9.52
N GLU A 31 41.11 -18.56 10.63
CA GLU A 31 40.07 -17.51 10.68
C GLU A 31 40.65 -16.15 10.28
N ALA A 32 41.78 -15.75 10.87
CA ALA A 32 42.44 -14.50 10.55
C ALA A 32 42.89 -14.44 9.08
N LEU A 33 43.41 -15.55 8.53
CA LEU A 33 43.74 -15.63 7.10
C LEU A 33 42.47 -15.48 6.24
N ALA A 34 41.39 -16.20 6.54
CA ALA A 34 40.14 -16.10 5.80
C ALA A 34 39.59 -14.67 5.82
N SER A 35 39.58 -14.02 6.99
CA SER A 35 39.20 -12.63 7.19
C SER A 35 40.04 -11.67 6.32
N MET A 36 41.38 -11.85 6.30
CA MET A 36 42.28 -11.06 5.45
C MET A 36 41.99 -11.26 3.95
N LEU A 37 41.72 -12.49 3.53
CA LEU A 37 41.44 -12.81 2.13
C LEU A 37 40.10 -12.24 1.67
N VAL A 38 39.07 -12.27 2.52
CA VAL A 38 37.78 -11.63 2.23
C VAL A 38 37.97 -10.13 2.03
N ALA A 39 38.67 -9.45 2.93
CA ALA A 39 38.97 -8.02 2.77
C ALA A 39 39.81 -7.73 1.51
N ALA A 40 40.81 -8.56 1.21
CA ALA A 40 41.67 -8.38 0.03
C ALA A 40 40.93 -8.62 -1.30
N LYS A 41 39.82 -9.39 -1.31
CA LYS A 41 38.96 -9.59 -2.48
C LYS A 41 38.13 -8.35 -2.85
N GLU A 42 37.95 -7.41 -1.92
CA GLU A 42 37.21 -6.17 -2.18
C GLU A 42 38.03 -5.17 -3.02
N ALA A 43 39.36 -5.15 -2.86
CA ALA A 43 40.23 -4.25 -3.61
C ALA A 43 40.60 -4.82 -5.00
N PRO A 44 40.37 -4.09 -6.12
CA PRO A 44 40.64 -4.59 -7.47
C PRO A 44 42.07 -5.06 -7.71
N THR A 45 43.07 -4.44 -7.08
CA THR A 45 44.49 -4.76 -7.27
C THR A 45 44.92 -6.05 -6.59
N THR A 46 44.23 -6.48 -5.53
CA THR A 46 44.56 -7.68 -4.74
C THR A 46 43.58 -8.83 -4.95
N ARG A 47 42.44 -8.58 -5.60
CA ARG A 47 41.35 -9.54 -5.79
C ARG A 47 41.80 -10.89 -6.35
N ASN A 48 42.58 -10.89 -7.43
CA ASN A 48 42.97 -12.13 -8.09
C ASN A 48 43.91 -12.97 -7.22
N LEU A 49 44.89 -12.34 -6.58
CA LEU A 49 45.80 -13.03 -5.67
C LEU A 49 45.04 -13.56 -4.45
N ALA A 50 44.15 -12.76 -3.87
CA ALA A 50 43.34 -13.18 -2.72
C ALA A 50 42.44 -14.38 -3.06
N ALA A 51 41.85 -14.41 -4.26
CA ALA A 51 41.07 -15.56 -4.73
C ALA A 51 41.93 -16.81 -4.92
N GLN A 52 43.14 -16.68 -5.48
CA GLN A 52 44.07 -17.81 -5.61
C GLN A 52 44.53 -18.36 -4.25
N LEU A 53 44.81 -17.47 -3.29
CA LEU A 53 45.19 -17.87 -1.93
C LEU A 53 44.02 -18.52 -1.17
N GLU A 54 42.79 -18.04 -1.37
CA GLU A 54 41.60 -18.69 -0.83
C GLU A 54 41.42 -20.10 -1.40
N GLU A 55 41.55 -20.28 -2.72
CA GLU A 55 41.49 -21.60 -3.35
C GLU A 55 42.50 -22.59 -2.75
N VAL A 56 43.73 -22.14 -2.51
CA VAL A 56 44.76 -22.92 -1.84
C VAL A 56 44.38 -23.22 -0.38
N GLN A 57 43.82 -22.26 0.35
CA GLN A 57 43.34 -22.49 1.72
C GLN A 57 42.24 -23.57 1.77
N LEU A 58 41.25 -23.50 0.86
CA LEU A 58 40.19 -24.50 0.77
C LEU A 58 40.75 -25.88 0.39
N ALA A 59 41.67 -25.94 -0.57
CA ALA A 59 42.34 -27.17 -0.96
C ALA A 59 43.11 -27.82 0.20
N ASN A 60 43.82 -27.01 1.00
CA ASN A 60 44.53 -27.50 2.19
C ASN A 60 43.58 -28.13 3.21
N TRP A 61 42.39 -27.53 3.44
CA TRP A 61 41.38 -28.11 4.31
C TRP A 61 40.79 -29.42 3.76
N LEU A 62 40.58 -29.52 2.44
CA LEU A 62 40.16 -30.76 1.77
C LEU A 62 41.21 -31.87 1.90
N THR A 63 42.49 -31.56 1.61
CA THR A 63 43.59 -32.53 1.73
C THR A 63 43.78 -33.00 3.18
N SER A 64 43.55 -32.09 4.14
CA SER A 64 43.56 -32.40 5.58
C SER A 64 42.30 -33.15 6.05
N LYS A 65 41.36 -33.45 5.15
CA LYS A 65 40.10 -34.15 5.43
C LYS A 65 39.26 -33.49 6.53
N LYS A 66 39.29 -32.16 6.61
CA LYS A 66 38.42 -31.42 7.52
C LYS A 66 36.96 -31.63 7.10
N THR A 67 36.06 -31.67 8.06
CA THR A 67 34.62 -31.65 7.80
C THR A 67 34.12 -30.21 7.68
N ALA A 68 32.90 -30.03 7.17
CA ALA A 68 32.24 -28.71 7.19
C ALA A 68 32.09 -28.18 8.63
N ASP A 69 31.90 -29.07 9.62
CA ASP A 69 31.83 -28.73 11.04
C ASP A 69 33.17 -28.25 11.60
N ASP A 70 34.26 -28.92 11.22
CA ASP A 70 35.62 -28.54 11.64
C ASP A 70 35.97 -27.15 11.12
N VAL A 71 35.69 -26.88 9.83
CA VAL A 71 35.96 -25.57 9.23
C VAL A 71 35.04 -24.50 9.83
N PHE A 72 33.79 -24.83 10.16
CA PHE A 72 32.87 -23.89 10.84
C PHE A 72 33.46 -23.40 12.18
N LYS A 73 33.93 -24.32 13.03
CA LYS A 73 34.58 -24.00 14.32
C LYS A 73 35.92 -23.30 14.14
N LEU A 74 36.69 -23.71 13.15
CA LEU A 74 38.00 -23.13 12.84
C LEU A 74 37.88 -21.67 12.36
N LEU A 75 36.75 -21.32 11.72
CA LEU A 75 36.37 -19.95 11.39
C LEU A 75 35.60 -19.23 12.51
N LYS A 76 35.46 -19.85 13.69
CA LYS A 76 34.77 -19.31 14.89
C LYS A 76 33.33 -18.86 14.65
N LEU A 77 32.66 -19.49 13.70
CA LEU A 77 31.28 -19.15 13.33
C LEU A 77 30.27 -19.55 14.42
N ASP A 78 30.67 -20.37 15.38
CA ASP A 78 29.89 -20.78 16.54
C ASP A 78 29.81 -19.70 17.64
N ASP A 79 30.75 -18.75 17.68
CA ASP A 79 30.75 -17.65 18.67
C ASP A 79 29.82 -16.48 18.26
N GLU A 80 29.34 -16.47 17.02
CA GLU A 80 28.67 -15.31 16.39
C GLU A 80 27.14 -15.27 16.60
N GLY A 81 26.54 -16.40 16.95
CA GLY A 81 25.09 -16.53 17.16
C GLY A 81 24.27 -15.95 16.00
N ALA A 82 23.41 -14.98 16.30
CA ALA A 82 22.54 -14.34 15.32
C ALA A 82 23.25 -13.54 14.23
N LYS A 83 24.53 -13.17 14.43
CA LYS A 83 25.33 -12.38 13.49
C LYS A 83 26.17 -13.24 12.54
N LEU A 84 26.04 -14.57 12.64
CA LEU A 84 26.77 -15.52 11.81
C LEU A 84 26.82 -15.12 10.33
N PHE A 85 25.67 -14.77 9.76
CA PHE A 85 25.52 -14.45 8.33
C PHE A 85 26.07 -13.07 7.94
N ASP A 86 26.35 -12.21 8.92
CA ASP A 86 26.98 -10.90 8.70
C ASP A 86 28.51 -10.99 8.75
N THR A 87 29.06 -12.11 9.21
CA THR A 87 30.52 -12.28 9.29
C THR A 87 31.12 -12.46 7.89
N PRO A 88 32.18 -11.70 7.54
CA PRO A 88 32.81 -11.82 6.22
C PRO A 88 33.29 -13.24 5.90
N VAL A 89 33.76 -13.97 6.93
CA VAL A 89 34.28 -15.35 6.83
C VAL A 89 33.20 -16.40 6.61
N PHE A 90 31.91 -16.09 6.81
CA PHE A 90 30.82 -17.00 6.46
C PHE A 90 30.85 -17.36 4.97
N SER A 91 31.20 -16.40 4.10
CA SER A 91 31.34 -16.65 2.66
C SER A 91 32.42 -17.69 2.33
N THR A 92 33.53 -17.70 3.06
CA THR A 92 34.61 -18.68 2.92
C THR A 92 34.15 -20.07 3.38
N TRP A 93 33.34 -20.17 4.45
CA TRP A 93 32.73 -21.44 4.86
C TRP A 93 31.75 -21.97 3.81
N VAL A 94 30.92 -21.11 3.23
CA VAL A 94 30.01 -21.49 2.13
C VAL A 94 30.79 -22.02 0.92
N SER A 95 31.88 -21.34 0.52
CA SER A 95 32.77 -21.79 -0.55
C SER A 95 33.39 -23.16 -0.24
N TYR A 96 33.82 -23.37 1.01
CA TYR A 96 34.37 -24.64 1.45
C TYR A 96 33.33 -25.78 1.37
N ALA A 97 32.15 -25.58 1.97
CA ALA A 97 31.07 -26.57 1.95
C ALA A 97 30.65 -26.91 0.51
N SER A 98 30.64 -25.91 -0.38
CA SER A 98 30.36 -26.07 -1.82
C SER A 98 31.39 -26.95 -2.54
N LYS A 99 32.67 -26.85 -2.17
CA LYS A 99 33.72 -27.73 -2.70
C LYS A 99 33.73 -29.12 -2.06
N LEU A 100 33.38 -29.21 -0.78
CA LEU A 100 33.40 -30.45 -0.02
C LEU A 100 32.29 -31.42 -0.49
N ASP A 101 31.11 -30.90 -0.81
CA ASP A 101 30.02 -31.66 -1.44
C ASP A 101 29.40 -30.84 -2.56
N GLU A 102 29.93 -30.98 -3.78
CA GLU A 102 29.42 -30.28 -4.96
C GLU A 102 27.98 -30.67 -5.33
N LYS A 103 27.49 -31.83 -4.86
CA LYS A 103 26.16 -32.33 -5.21
C LYS A 103 25.09 -31.81 -4.25
N ASN A 104 25.37 -31.77 -2.95
CA ASN A 104 24.40 -31.39 -1.92
C ASN A 104 24.96 -30.40 -0.88
N PRO A 105 25.57 -29.27 -1.30
CA PRO A 105 26.25 -28.39 -0.37
C PRO A 105 25.28 -27.72 0.62
N ASP A 106 24.08 -27.36 0.17
CA ASP A 106 23.08 -26.74 1.04
C ASP A 106 22.60 -27.69 2.15
N ALA A 107 22.46 -29.00 1.87
CA ALA A 107 22.08 -30.00 2.87
C ALA A 107 23.21 -30.26 3.88
N LEU A 108 24.46 -30.25 3.41
CA LEU A 108 25.64 -30.33 4.27
C LEU A 108 25.68 -29.12 5.22
N MET A 109 25.55 -27.89 4.69
CA MET A 109 25.51 -26.66 5.48
C MET A 109 24.36 -26.70 6.50
N PHE A 110 23.16 -27.11 6.07
CA PHE A 110 22.01 -27.21 6.95
C PHE A 110 22.25 -28.16 8.12
N SER A 111 22.90 -29.31 7.90
CA SER A 111 23.19 -30.27 8.97
C SER A 111 24.09 -29.68 10.07
N VAL A 112 25.08 -28.85 9.68
CA VAL A 112 25.99 -28.17 10.60
C VAL A 112 25.25 -27.12 11.42
N LEU A 113 24.36 -26.35 10.78
CA LEU A 113 23.53 -25.34 11.46
C LEU A 113 22.51 -25.99 12.41
N LYS A 114 21.80 -27.03 11.95
CA LYS A 114 20.78 -27.75 12.72
C LYS A 114 21.32 -28.47 13.94
N ALA A 115 22.59 -28.88 13.93
CA ALA A 115 23.26 -29.48 15.07
C ALA A 115 23.56 -28.47 16.21
N ARG A 116 23.52 -27.16 15.94
CA ARG A 116 23.85 -26.09 16.89
C ARG A 116 22.65 -25.28 17.35
N TYR A 117 21.66 -25.13 16.47
CA TYR A 117 20.53 -24.24 16.69
C TYR A 117 19.23 -25.03 16.65
N ASP A 118 18.36 -24.72 17.62
CA ASP A 118 16.98 -25.14 17.61
C ASP A 118 16.20 -24.45 16.47
N ASP A 119 15.03 -24.97 16.16
CA ASP A 119 14.26 -24.57 14.99
C ASP A 119 13.77 -23.12 15.06
N ASP A 120 13.42 -22.63 16.26
CA ASP A 120 13.04 -21.23 16.47
C ASP A 120 14.22 -20.28 16.30
N ALA A 121 15.39 -20.65 16.83
CA ALA A 121 16.63 -19.91 16.64
C ALA A 121 17.03 -19.87 15.15
N LEU A 122 16.97 -21.01 14.44
CA LEU A 122 17.24 -21.06 13.00
C LEU A 122 16.29 -20.16 12.21
N ALA A 123 15.00 -20.17 12.53
CA ALA A 123 14.03 -19.30 11.86
C ALA A 123 14.37 -17.83 12.07
N ASP A 124 14.61 -17.40 13.31
CA ASP A 124 14.99 -16.01 13.62
C ASP A 124 16.28 -15.60 12.89
N ILE A 125 17.28 -16.48 12.85
CA ILE A 125 18.54 -16.27 12.13
C ILE A 125 18.31 -16.14 10.61
N PHE A 126 17.50 -17.00 10.01
CA PHE A 126 17.23 -16.96 8.57
C PHE A 126 16.40 -15.74 8.17
N ILE A 127 15.46 -15.29 9.01
CA ILE A 127 14.75 -14.03 8.75
C ILE A 127 15.73 -12.86 8.74
N ALA A 128 16.59 -12.75 9.76
CA ALA A 128 17.59 -11.68 9.81
C ALA A 128 18.54 -11.74 8.59
N ALA A 129 19.05 -12.93 8.26
CA ALA A 129 19.98 -13.12 7.15
C ALA A 129 19.36 -12.85 5.76
N LYS A 130 18.03 -12.96 5.62
CA LYS A 130 17.32 -12.59 4.38
C LYS A 130 17.31 -11.09 4.09
N GLU A 131 17.51 -10.26 5.11
CA GLU A 131 17.64 -8.81 4.97
C GLU A 131 19.09 -8.40 4.61
N THR A 132 20.07 -9.28 4.80
CA THR A 132 21.48 -9.05 4.45
C THR A 132 21.73 -9.46 2.99
N ARG A 133 22.06 -8.49 2.13
CA ARG A 133 22.26 -8.68 0.67
C ARG A 133 23.21 -9.85 0.30
N GLY A 134 24.29 -10.05 1.07
CA GLY A 134 25.27 -11.11 0.84
C GLY A 134 24.81 -12.52 1.27
N ALA A 135 23.89 -12.60 2.22
CA ALA A 135 23.43 -13.85 2.83
C ALA A 135 22.04 -14.28 2.35
N GLN A 136 21.25 -13.37 1.78
CA GLN A 136 19.84 -13.56 1.45
C GLN A 136 19.55 -14.85 0.68
N SER A 137 20.34 -15.13 -0.36
CA SER A 137 20.14 -16.32 -1.20
C SER A 137 20.43 -17.62 -0.45
N ILE A 138 21.46 -17.64 0.40
CA ILE A 138 21.80 -18.80 1.23
C ILE A 138 20.72 -19.00 2.29
N ALA A 139 20.35 -17.94 3.02
CA ALA A 139 19.33 -17.99 4.06
C ALA A 139 18.00 -18.53 3.53
N ALA A 140 17.55 -18.07 2.35
CA ALA A 140 16.33 -18.58 1.72
C ALA A 140 16.41 -20.07 1.37
N ARG A 141 17.56 -20.56 0.88
CA ARG A 141 17.76 -22.00 0.60
C ARG A 141 17.78 -22.82 1.88
N GLN A 142 18.44 -22.34 2.93
CA GLN A 142 18.51 -23.03 4.22
C GLN A 142 17.14 -23.10 4.90
N GLU A 143 16.34 -22.02 4.84
CA GLU A 143 14.94 -22.02 5.31
C GLU A 143 14.07 -23.00 4.50
N SER A 144 14.26 -23.08 3.18
CA SER A 144 13.56 -24.06 2.35
C SER A 144 13.90 -25.50 2.73
N ILE A 145 15.13 -25.79 3.16
CA ILE A 145 15.51 -27.13 3.65
C ILE A 145 14.85 -27.42 4.99
N LEU A 146 14.82 -26.45 5.91
CA LEU A 146 14.09 -26.58 7.19
C LEU A 146 12.63 -26.96 6.94
N PHE A 147 11.95 -26.24 6.05
CA PHE A 147 10.55 -26.51 5.71
C PHE A 147 10.36 -27.86 5.01
N THR A 148 11.25 -28.25 4.11
CA THR A 148 11.22 -29.57 3.46
C THR A 148 11.34 -30.69 4.50
N LYS A 149 12.21 -30.51 5.49
CA LYS A 149 12.36 -31.44 6.60
C LYS A 149 11.10 -31.50 7.47
N TRP A 150 10.49 -30.36 7.79
CA TRP A 150 9.22 -30.35 8.51
C TRP A 150 8.11 -31.08 7.75
N VAL A 151 8.03 -30.91 6.43
CA VAL A 151 7.09 -31.69 5.59
C VAL A 151 7.39 -33.18 5.64
N SER A 152 8.66 -33.59 5.52
CA SER A 152 9.03 -35.02 5.59
C SER A 152 8.71 -35.64 6.96
N ASP A 153 8.84 -34.84 8.02
CA ASP A 153 8.57 -35.23 9.40
C ASP A 153 7.07 -35.10 9.75
N ALA A 154 6.21 -34.79 8.76
CA ALA A 154 4.76 -34.59 8.89
C ALA A 154 4.36 -33.56 9.97
N ILE A 155 5.20 -32.54 10.15
CA ILE A 155 4.91 -31.42 11.06
C ILE A 155 3.72 -30.63 10.51
N THR A 156 2.75 -30.35 11.36
CA THR A 156 1.59 -29.54 11.00
C THR A 156 1.86 -28.05 11.19
N ALA A 157 1.00 -27.18 10.66
CA ALA A 157 1.07 -25.74 10.96
C ALA A 157 1.04 -25.46 12.48
N ASP A 158 0.21 -26.17 13.24
CA ASP A 158 0.10 -26.01 14.70
C ASP A 158 1.36 -26.49 15.42
N ASP A 159 1.99 -27.56 14.96
CA ASP A 159 3.23 -28.07 15.54
C ASP A 159 4.42 -27.17 15.19
N ALA A 160 4.51 -26.68 13.96
CA ALA A 160 5.49 -25.67 13.56
C ALA A 160 5.34 -24.39 14.41
N PHE A 161 4.12 -23.96 14.72
CA PHE A 161 3.88 -22.80 15.58
C PHE A 161 4.50 -22.98 16.98
N LYS A 162 4.39 -24.20 17.55
CA LYS A 162 5.00 -24.57 18.83
C LYS A 162 6.52 -24.70 18.75
N LEU A 163 7.03 -25.35 17.68
CA LEU A 163 8.47 -25.51 17.44
C LEU A 163 9.18 -24.16 17.34
N LEU A 164 8.52 -23.18 16.72
CA LEU A 164 8.99 -21.82 16.61
C LEU A 164 8.82 -21.00 17.90
N ASN A 165 8.33 -21.62 18.97
CA ASN A 165 8.09 -20.99 20.27
C ASN A 165 7.25 -19.71 20.15
N LEU A 166 6.32 -19.67 19.17
CA LEU A 166 5.37 -18.59 19.01
C LEU A 166 4.31 -18.80 20.09
N ASN A 167 4.59 -18.38 21.33
CA ASN A 167 3.70 -18.60 22.45
C ASN A 167 2.38 -17.84 22.20
N PRO A 168 1.26 -18.54 21.91
CA PRO A 168 0.03 -17.85 21.59
C PRO A 168 -0.57 -17.18 22.82
N LYS A 169 -0.04 -17.33 24.04
CA LYS A 169 -0.66 -16.75 25.25
C LYS A 169 -0.39 -15.25 25.40
N THR A 170 0.67 -14.73 24.78
CA THR A 170 1.08 -13.32 24.85
C THR A 170 1.09 -12.71 23.46
N ASP A 171 0.67 -11.45 23.29
CA ASP A 171 0.62 -10.84 21.94
C ASP A 171 2.00 -10.51 21.36
N ASP A 172 3.06 -10.62 22.16
CA ASP A 172 4.45 -10.41 21.75
C ASP A 172 4.90 -11.35 20.63
N PHE A 173 4.23 -12.50 20.43
CA PHE A 173 4.57 -13.39 19.31
C PHE A 173 4.35 -12.71 17.94
N LEU A 174 3.47 -11.69 17.85
CA LEU A 174 3.26 -10.92 16.63
C LEU A 174 4.50 -10.12 16.21
N LYS A 175 5.44 -9.89 17.13
CA LYS A 175 6.70 -9.18 16.89
C LYS A 175 7.88 -10.12 16.62
N ARG A 176 7.70 -11.44 16.78
CA ARG A 176 8.79 -12.39 16.60
C ARG A 176 9.09 -12.60 15.11
N PRO A 177 10.35 -12.49 14.68
CA PRO A 177 10.74 -12.77 13.29
C PRO A 177 10.30 -14.16 12.84
N ALA A 178 10.43 -15.18 13.71
CA ALA A 178 9.96 -16.54 13.45
C ALA A 178 8.49 -16.65 12.99
N LEU A 179 7.63 -15.66 13.28
CA LEU A 179 6.26 -15.64 12.76
C LEU A 179 6.23 -15.57 11.22
N ASP A 180 7.17 -14.84 10.60
CA ASP A 180 7.27 -14.76 9.14
C ASP A 180 7.72 -16.08 8.52
N SER A 181 8.59 -16.83 9.20
CA SER A 181 8.94 -18.21 8.80
C SER A 181 7.73 -19.13 8.94
N TRP A 182 6.96 -19.05 10.03
CA TRP A 182 5.71 -19.81 10.17
C TRP A 182 4.71 -19.49 9.06
N ILE A 183 4.48 -18.21 8.76
CA ILE A 183 3.60 -17.77 7.66
C ILE A 183 4.06 -18.36 6.33
N SER A 184 5.37 -18.38 6.08
CA SER A 184 5.95 -18.93 4.85
C SER A 184 5.78 -20.45 4.76
N TYR A 185 5.97 -21.15 5.88
CA TYR A 185 5.75 -22.58 5.99
C TYR A 185 4.30 -22.97 5.72
N VAL A 186 3.33 -22.29 6.34
CA VAL A 186 1.90 -22.57 6.13
C VAL A 186 1.49 -22.33 4.67
N LYS A 187 2.03 -21.30 4.01
CA LYS A 187 1.81 -21.10 2.56
C LYS A 187 2.39 -22.24 1.74
N MET A 188 3.53 -22.78 2.13
CA MET A 188 4.14 -23.92 1.46
C MET A 188 3.29 -25.19 1.60
N LEU A 189 2.58 -25.35 2.72
CA LEU A 189 1.56 -26.40 2.90
C LEU A 189 0.30 -26.19 2.03
N GLY A 190 0.15 -25.02 1.38
CA GLY A 190 -1.03 -24.67 0.60
C GLY A 190 -2.21 -24.17 1.44
N GLU A 191 -1.98 -23.81 2.70
CA GLU A 191 -2.99 -23.33 3.64
C GLU A 191 -2.99 -21.80 3.76
N ASP A 192 -4.05 -21.23 4.35
CA ASP A 192 -4.13 -19.79 4.63
C ASP A 192 -3.57 -19.48 6.02
N PRO A 193 -2.34 -18.90 6.12
CA PRO A 193 -1.72 -18.60 7.41
C PRO A 193 -2.55 -17.62 8.25
N TYR A 194 -3.23 -16.65 7.64
CA TYR A 194 -3.96 -15.65 8.39
C TYR A 194 -5.29 -16.20 8.91
N LYS A 195 -5.87 -17.21 8.23
CA LYS A 195 -7.02 -17.96 8.76
C LYS A 195 -6.63 -18.80 9.98
N LEU A 196 -5.52 -19.53 9.94
CA LEU A 196 -5.03 -20.32 11.07
C LEU A 196 -4.58 -19.43 12.24
N LEU A 197 -3.85 -18.36 11.93
CA LEU A 197 -3.41 -17.40 12.93
C LEU A 197 -4.60 -16.71 13.60
N LEU A 198 -5.63 -16.36 12.81
CA LEU A 198 -6.89 -15.83 13.33
C LEU A 198 -7.56 -16.81 14.29
N ALA A 199 -7.64 -18.10 13.94
CA ALA A 199 -8.21 -19.12 14.81
C ALA A 199 -7.45 -19.21 16.15
N THR A 200 -6.12 -19.18 16.08
CA THR A 200 -5.23 -19.19 17.26
C THR A 200 -5.46 -17.99 18.17
N VAL A 201 -5.47 -16.77 17.64
CA VAL A 201 -5.70 -15.56 18.46
C VAL A 201 -7.13 -15.44 18.95
N SER A 202 -8.12 -15.88 18.15
CA SER A 202 -9.54 -15.80 18.52
C SER A 202 -9.89 -16.66 19.74
N ALA A 203 -9.10 -17.68 20.06
CA ALA A 203 -9.34 -18.51 21.24
C ALA A 203 -9.18 -17.75 22.57
N ARG A 204 -8.54 -16.58 22.56
CA ARG A 204 -8.23 -15.78 23.77
C ARG A 204 -9.06 -14.51 23.90
N TYR A 205 -9.72 -14.10 22.83
CA TYR A 205 -10.36 -12.80 22.73
C TYR A 205 -11.84 -12.93 22.41
N THR A 206 -12.65 -12.04 22.99
CA THR A 206 -13.96 -11.75 22.41
C THR A 206 -13.76 -11.10 21.03
N ASP A 207 -14.76 -11.13 20.15
CA ASP A 207 -14.64 -10.48 18.84
C ASP A 207 -14.35 -8.96 18.99
N GLU A 208 -14.91 -8.30 20.01
CA GLU A 208 -14.57 -6.89 20.36
C GLU A 208 -13.11 -6.75 20.78
N GLY A 209 -12.64 -7.61 21.70
CA GLY A 209 -11.27 -7.59 22.20
C GLY A 209 -10.24 -7.85 21.11
N LEU A 210 -10.54 -8.77 20.20
CA LEU A 210 -9.70 -9.09 19.05
C LEU A 210 -9.58 -7.89 18.11
N ALA A 211 -10.70 -7.25 17.76
CA ALA A 211 -10.69 -6.07 16.92
C ALA A 211 -9.94 -4.90 17.58
N ARG A 212 -10.08 -4.70 18.90
CA ARG A 212 -9.30 -3.70 19.65
C ARG A 212 -7.80 -4.00 19.63
N MET A 213 -7.41 -5.26 19.84
CA MET A 213 -6.01 -5.69 19.76
C MET A 213 -5.43 -5.39 18.37
N LEU A 214 -6.17 -5.71 17.29
CA LEU A 214 -5.72 -5.43 15.92
C LEU A 214 -5.60 -3.94 15.61
N VAL A 215 -6.49 -3.10 16.15
CA VAL A 215 -6.38 -1.63 16.04
C VAL A 215 -5.05 -1.14 16.62
N VAL A 216 -4.65 -1.65 17.80
CA VAL A 216 -3.39 -1.28 18.46
C VAL A 216 -2.21 -1.84 17.67
N ALA A 217 -2.25 -3.11 17.27
CA ALA A 217 -1.19 -3.75 16.51
C ALA A 217 -0.97 -3.11 15.12
N LYS A 218 -2.00 -2.49 14.52
CA LYS A 218 -1.86 -1.73 13.27
C LYS A 218 -1.10 -0.40 13.42
N GLN A 219 -0.91 0.10 14.64
CA GLN A 219 -0.16 1.34 14.90
C GLN A 219 1.34 1.09 15.13
N ASP A 220 1.71 -0.14 15.46
CA ASP A 220 3.10 -0.55 15.65
C ASP A 220 3.72 -0.95 14.31
N HIS A 221 4.86 -0.34 13.96
CA HIS A 221 5.51 -0.53 12.66
C HIS A 221 5.96 -1.97 12.38
N ILE A 222 6.21 -2.77 13.42
CA ILE A 222 6.60 -4.18 13.30
C ILE A 222 5.36 -5.02 13.00
N THR A 223 4.29 -4.82 13.78
CA THR A 223 3.09 -5.68 13.69
C THR A 223 2.07 -5.23 12.65
N ALA A 224 2.19 -4.02 12.08
CA ALA A 224 1.16 -3.42 11.23
C ALA A 224 0.77 -4.29 10.03
N SER A 225 1.76 -4.88 9.36
CA SER A 225 1.53 -5.75 8.18
C SER A 225 0.74 -7.00 8.55
N VAL A 226 1.14 -7.70 9.61
CA VAL A 226 0.46 -8.92 10.09
C VAL A 226 -0.94 -8.57 10.60
N ALA A 227 -1.07 -7.50 11.38
CA ALA A 227 -2.35 -7.06 11.93
C ALA A 227 -3.37 -6.68 10.85
N ALA A 228 -2.94 -6.00 9.77
CA ALA A 228 -3.82 -5.69 8.64
C ALA A 228 -4.31 -6.95 7.91
N LYS A 229 -3.46 -7.97 7.76
CA LYS A 229 -3.85 -9.25 7.14
C LYS A 229 -4.75 -10.08 8.05
N LEU A 230 -4.52 -10.05 9.36
CA LEU A 230 -5.43 -10.64 10.36
C LEU A 230 -6.79 -9.95 10.38
N GLU A 231 -6.85 -8.61 10.27
CA GLU A 231 -8.11 -7.87 10.16
C GLU A 231 -8.86 -8.27 8.88
N HIS A 232 -8.17 -8.44 7.76
CA HIS A 232 -8.77 -8.96 6.54
C HIS A 232 -9.35 -10.37 6.71
N ALA A 233 -8.61 -11.27 7.38
CA ALA A 233 -9.08 -12.61 7.71
C ALA A 233 -10.30 -12.57 8.65
N LEU A 234 -10.30 -11.66 9.63
CA LEU A 234 -11.43 -11.42 10.54
C LEU A 234 -12.67 -10.99 9.77
N PHE A 235 -12.54 -10.07 8.82
CA PHE A 235 -13.66 -9.66 7.98
C PHE A 235 -14.16 -10.81 7.09
N ASN A 236 -13.27 -11.60 6.49
CA ASN A 236 -13.66 -12.79 5.72
C ASN A 236 -14.43 -13.79 6.59
N ARG A 237 -14.00 -13.99 7.84
CA ARG A 237 -14.71 -14.84 8.80
C ARG A 237 -16.10 -14.29 9.10
N TRP A 238 -16.23 -13.00 9.40
CA TRP A 238 -17.55 -12.38 9.64
C TRP A 238 -18.48 -12.49 8.42
N LEU A 239 -17.96 -12.33 7.20
CA LEU A 239 -18.72 -12.55 5.97
C LEU A 239 -19.17 -14.01 5.83
N SER A 240 -18.27 -14.98 6.05
CA SER A 240 -18.64 -16.42 5.97
C SER A 240 -19.66 -16.84 7.03
N GLN A 241 -19.70 -16.11 8.15
CA GLN A 241 -20.70 -16.30 9.21
C GLN A 241 -22.01 -15.57 8.92
N GLY A 242 -22.12 -14.85 7.80
CA GLY A 242 -23.31 -14.08 7.44
C GLY A 242 -23.59 -12.92 8.39
N LYS A 243 -22.58 -12.36 9.09
CA LYS A 243 -22.80 -11.21 9.96
C LYS A 243 -23.26 -10.01 9.13
N SER A 244 -24.26 -9.29 9.62
CA SER A 244 -24.72 -8.05 9.02
C SER A 244 -23.91 -6.84 9.52
N ALA A 245 -24.02 -5.71 8.84
CA ALA A 245 -23.46 -4.44 9.31
C ALA A 245 -23.94 -4.10 10.74
N GLU A 246 -25.22 -4.32 11.04
CA GLU A 246 -25.80 -4.09 12.37
C GLU A 246 -25.22 -5.06 13.42
N SER A 247 -25.08 -6.33 13.08
CA SER A 247 -24.51 -7.33 13.97
C SER A 247 -23.06 -6.98 14.34
N VAL A 248 -22.24 -6.58 13.37
CA VAL A 248 -20.85 -6.17 13.63
C VAL A 248 -20.80 -4.86 14.40
N PHE A 249 -21.70 -3.91 14.13
CA PHE A 249 -21.79 -2.67 14.91
C PHE A 249 -22.01 -2.92 16.40
N LYS A 250 -22.93 -3.85 16.73
CA LYS A 250 -23.20 -4.29 18.12
C LYS A 250 -22.04 -5.05 18.72
N LEU A 251 -21.44 -5.96 17.96
CA LEU A 251 -20.29 -6.77 18.37
C LEU A 251 -19.07 -5.90 18.72
N LEU A 252 -18.84 -4.82 17.98
CA LEU A 252 -17.78 -3.83 18.27
C LEU A 252 -18.19 -2.80 19.34
N ASN A 253 -19.39 -2.95 19.91
CA ASN A 253 -19.87 -2.17 21.05
C ASN A 253 -19.83 -0.64 20.79
N LEU A 254 -20.08 -0.24 19.54
CA LEU A 254 -19.94 1.14 19.06
C LEU A 254 -20.98 2.11 19.63
N LYS A 255 -22.08 1.60 20.19
CA LYS A 255 -23.10 2.45 20.83
C LYS A 255 -22.56 3.23 22.04
N LYS A 256 -21.50 2.74 22.69
CA LYS A 256 -20.88 3.41 23.87
C LYS A 256 -20.03 4.64 23.51
N GLU A 257 -19.71 4.85 22.24
CA GLU A 257 -18.83 5.94 21.80
C GLU A 257 -19.57 7.29 21.65
N GLU A 258 -20.91 7.28 21.75
CA GLU A 258 -21.80 8.44 21.73
C GLU A 258 -21.39 9.51 20.69
N ASN A 259 -21.11 10.74 21.12
CA ASN A 259 -20.78 11.88 20.26
C ASN A 259 -19.38 11.79 19.60
N LYS A 260 -18.51 10.88 20.04
CA LYS A 260 -17.17 10.64 19.47
C LYS A 260 -17.12 9.40 18.59
N LEU A 261 -18.27 8.81 18.25
CA LEU A 261 -18.38 7.61 17.43
C LEU A 261 -17.47 7.64 16.19
N PHE A 262 -17.53 8.72 15.40
CA PHE A 262 -16.78 8.82 14.14
C PHE A 262 -15.27 9.01 14.33
N GLU A 263 -14.83 9.37 15.52
CA GLU A 263 -13.41 9.48 15.88
C GLU A 263 -12.84 8.14 16.39
N SER A 264 -13.71 7.19 16.78
CA SER A 264 -13.30 5.90 17.32
C SER A 264 -12.58 5.06 16.26
N PRO A 265 -11.38 4.52 16.55
CA PRO A 265 -10.72 3.55 15.68
C PRO A 265 -11.58 2.30 15.42
N MET A 266 -12.42 1.92 16.38
CA MET A 266 -13.36 0.80 16.23
C MET A 266 -14.42 1.08 15.17
N PHE A 267 -14.86 2.33 15.05
CA PHE A 267 -15.78 2.75 14.00
C PHE A 267 -15.12 2.63 12.62
N SER A 268 -13.84 2.95 12.49
CA SER A 268 -13.09 2.76 11.24
C SER A 268 -12.97 1.28 10.84
N THR A 269 -12.78 0.37 11.81
CA THR A 269 -12.85 -1.08 11.57
C THR A 269 -14.24 -1.50 11.06
N TRP A 270 -15.31 -0.98 11.67
CA TRP A 270 -16.67 -1.22 11.21
C TRP A 270 -16.94 -0.67 9.80
N GLU A 271 -16.56 0.58 9.53
CA GLU A 271 -16.67 1.22 8.21
C GLU A 271 -15.99 0.35 7.13
N SER A 272 -14.77 -0.11 7.42
CA SER A 272 -13.99 -0.98 6.51
C SER A 272 -14.68 -2.32 6.27
N TYR A 273 -15.26 -2.92 7.31
CA TYR A 273 -16.04 -4.13 7.18
C TYR A 273 -17.29 -3.93 6.31
N VAL A 274 -18.08 -2.88 6.56
CA VAL A 274 -19.30 -2.59 5.80
C VAL A 274 -18.98 -2.29 4.33
N THR A 275 -17.87 -1.60 4.06
CA THR A 275 -17.35 -1.36 2.71
C THR A 275 -17.00 -2.66 1.99
N LYS A 276 -16.47 -3.65 2.71
CA LYS A 276 -16.19 -4.98 2.16
C LYS A 276 -17.47 -5.81 1.97
N LEU A 277 -18.45 -5.67 2.86
CA LEU A 277 -19.74 -6.36 2.82
C LEU A 277 -20.59 -5.92 1.62
N ASP A 278 -20.66 -4.63 1.34
CA ASP A 278 -21.35 -4.09 0.15
C ASP A 278 -20.57 -2.92 -0.45
N LYS A 279 -19.74 -3.21 -1.47
CA LYS A 279 -18.90 -2.20 -2.13
C LYS A 279 -19.69 -1.09 -2.83
N THR A 280 -20.97 -1.30 -3.12
CA THR A 280 -21.79 -0.38 -3.92
C THR A 280 -22.66 0.49 -3.02
N ASN A 281 -23.31 -0.10 -2.02
CA ASN A 281 -24.27 0.58 -1.15
C ASN A 281 -23.81 0.72 0.30
N HIS A 282 -22.50 0.60 0.58
CA HIS A 282 -21.98 0.66 1.95
C HIS A 282 -22.43 1.92 2.71
N ASP A 283 -22.46 3.10 2.07
CA ASP A 283 -22.87 4.34 2.75
C ASP A 283 -24.34 4.27 3.20
N LYS A 284 -25.22 3.74 2.32
CA LYS A 284 -26.65 3.53 2.61
C LYS A 284 -26.85 2.52 3.73
N LEU A 285 -26.07 1.44 3.72
CA LEU A 285 -26.10 0.41 4.75
C LEU A 285 -25.56 0.93 6.10
N MET A 286 -24.49 1.75 6.09
CA MET A 286 -24.00 2.40 7.30
C MET A 286 -25.05 3.35 7.86
N LEU A 287 -25.69 4.15 6.99
CA LEU A 287 -26.74 5.07 7.41
C LEU A 287 -27.91 4.35 8.06
N SER A 288 -28.39 3.24 7.48
CA SER A 288 -29.53 2.49 8.03
C SER A 288 -29.24 1.96 9.43
N VAL A 289 -28.02 1.46 9.68
CA VAL A 289 -27.58 1.03 11.02
C VAL A 289 -27.51 2.20 11.99
N LEU A 290 -26.93 3.33 11.58
CA LEU A 290 -26.82 4.52 12.44
C LEU A 290 -28.20 5.09 12.82
N LYS A 291 -29.17 5.09 11.89
CA LYS A 291 -30.56 5.52 12.14
C LYS A 291 -31.32 4.65 13.15
N THR A 292 -30.79 3.47 13.52
CA THR A 292 -31.36 2.67 14.63
C THR A 292 -31.02 3.22 16.01
N GLY A 293 -29.93 4.00 16.13
CA GLY A 293 -29.42 4.53 17.40
C GLY A 293 -29.49 6.05 17.51
N TYR A 294 -29.58 6.76 16.39
CA TYR A 294 -29.57 8.21 16.31
C TYR A 294 -30.73 8.69 15.45
N ASN A 295 -31.45 9.72 15.90
CA ASN A 295 -32.44 10.38 15.06
C ASN A 295 -31.74 11.26 14.00
N ASP A 296 -32.47 11.65 12.96
CA ASP A 296 -31.93 12.39 11.83
C ASP A 296 -31.25 13.71 12.21
N GLU A 297 -31.80 14.45 13.17
CA GLU A 297 -31.25 15.73 13.63
C GLU A 297 -29.93 15.53 14.38
N SER A 298 -29.90 14.60 15.33
CA SER A 298 -28.70 14.26 16.10
C SER A 298 -27.58 13.74 15.18
N LEU A 299 -27.92 12.88 14.21
CA LEU A 299 -26.98 12.34 13.26
C LEU A 299 -26.42 13.43 12.33
N ALA A 300 -27.27 14.35 11.85
CA ALA A 300 -26.81 15.50 11.07
C ALA A 300 -25.82 16.36 11.85
N ASN A 301 -26.10 16.65 13.14
CA ASN A 301 -25.20 17.43 13.99
C ASN A 301 -23.85 16.74 14.25
N MET A 302 -23.87 15.41 14.44
CA MET A 302 -22.63 14.63 14.55
C MET A 302 -21.81 14.66 13.26
N LEU A 303 -22.46 14.55 12.09
CA LEU A 303 -21.79 14.61 10.79
C LEU A 303 -21.19 16.00 10.52
N ILE A 304 -21.92 17.07 10.84
CA ILE A 304 -21.42 18.45 10.74
C ILE A 304 -20.17 18.63 11.62
N SER A 305 -20.19 18.09 12.84
CA SER A 305 -19.04 18.14 13.75
C SER A 305 -17.85 17.36 13.20
N ALA A 306 -18.09 16.16 12.69
CA ALA A 306 -17.06 15.33 12.07
C ALA A 306 -16.47 15.93 10.77
N GLN A 307 -17.21 16.79 10.06
CA GLN A 307 -16.67 17.51 8.90
C GLN A 307 -15.64 18.59 9.27
N LYS A 308 -15.60 19.03 10.53
CA LYS A 308 -14.61 20.01 11.01
C LYS A 308 -13.22 19.39 11.23
N LEU A 309 -13.13 18.06 11.34
CA LEU A 309 -11.88 17.35 11.56
C LEU A 309 -11.35 16.77 10.24
N PRO A 310 -10.07 17.00 9.86
CA PRO A 310 -9.51 16.51 8.60
C PRO A 310 -9.68 15.00 8.39
N ARG A 311 -9.49 14.21 9.45
CA ARG A 311 -9.54 12.74 9.40
C ARG A 311 -10.93 12.19 9.06
N THR A 312 -11.99 12.80 9.60
CA THR A 312 -13.37 12.31 9.47
C THR A 312 -14.17 13.04 8.39
N LYS A 313 -13.67 14.18 7.90
CA LYS A 313 -14.33 14.99 6.87
C LYS A 313 -14.74 14.22 5.62
N PRO A 314 -13.90 13.34 5.02
CA PRO A 314 -14.31 12.58 3.84
C PRO A 314 -15.51 11.66 4.11
N PHE A 315 -15.44 10.87 5.18
CA PHE A 315 -16.53 9.98 5.59
C PHE A 315 -17.82 10.76 5.89
N ALA A 316 -17.72 11.78 6.74
CA ALA A 316 -18.86 12.56 7.17
C ALA A 316 -19.55 13.28 6.01
N GLY A 317 -18.80 13.78 5.03
CA GLY A 317 -19.34 14.37 3.81
C GLY A 317 -20.07 13.36 2.90
N ARG A 318 -19.59 12.12 2.81
CA ARG A 318 -20.29 11.05 2.06
C ARG A 318 -21.60 10.66 2.75
N LEU A 319 -21.56 10.44 4.06
CA LEU A 319 -22.73 10.02 4.83
C LEU A 319 -23.77 11.13 4.97
N GLN A 320 -23.35 12.40 5.04
CA GLN A 320 -24.28 13.55 5.02
C GLN A 320 -25.12 13.59 3.73
N LYS A 321 -24.52 13.28 2.57
CA LYS A 321 -25.25 13.21 1.30
C LYS A 321 -26.23 12.04 1.29
N GLU A 322 -25.85 10.90 1.86
CA GLU A 322 -26.75 9.76 2.01
C GLU A 322 -27.93 10.08 2.92
N LEU A 323 -27.69 10.81 4.02
CA LEU A 323 -28.76 11.27 4.91
C LEU A 323 -29.75 12.17 4.17
N TRP A 324 -29.26 13.12 3.37
CA TRP A 324 -30.11 13.96 2.53
C TRP A 324 -30.95 13.17 1.53
N ILE A 325 -30.36 12.14 0.89
CA ILE A 325 -31.09 11.23 -0.01
C ILE A 325 -32.17 10.48 0.76
N SER A 326 -31.89 9.98 1.97
CA SER A 326 -32.87 9.26 2.80
C SER A 326 -34.03 10.14 3.30
N GLN A 327 -33.89 11.46 3.18
CA GLN A 327 -34.88 12.47 3.53
C GLN A 327 -35.60 13.03 2.29
N ASP A 328 -35.41 12.40 1.13
CA ASP A 328 -35.96 12.80 -0.16
C ASP A 328 -35.62 14.25 -0.56
N LYS A 329 -34.48 14.77 -0.09
CA LYS A 329 -34.07 16.15 -0.40
C LYS A 329 -33.72 16.28 -1.87
N THR A 330 -34.38 17.19 -2.55
CA THR A 330 -34.08 17.50 -3.94
C THR A 330 -32.77 18.28 -4.06
N ALA A 331 -32.25 18.37 -5.28
CA ALA A 331 -31.14 19.26 -5.58
C ALA A 331 -31.44 20.72 -5.19
N ASP A 332 -32.69 21.16 -5.34
CA ASP A 332 -33.07 22.54 -5.01
C ASP A 332 -33.14 22.74 -3.49
N ASP A 333 -33.60 21.75 -2.73
CA ASP A 333 -33.57 21.79 -1.26
C ASP A 333 -32.14 21.91 -0.73
N ILE A 334 -31.20 21.14 -1.29
CA ILE A 334 -29.79 21.22 -0.89
C ILE A 334 -29.14 22.52 -1.34
N PHE A 335 -29.53 23.07 -2.49
CA PHE A 335 -29.05 24.38 -2.93
C PHE A 335 -29.40 25.48 -1.92
N GLN A 336 -30.64 25.46 -1.43
CA GLN A 336 -31.16 26.38 -0.41
C GLN A 336 -30.55 26.11 0.97
N LEU A 337 -30.44 24.85 1.37
CA LEU A 337 -29.83 24.45 2.66
C LEU A 337 -28.38 24.93 2.77
N LEU A 338 -27.63 24.88 1.66
CA LEU A 338 -26.27 25.38 1.57
C LEU A 338 -26.18 26.89 1.33
N LYS A 339 -27.32 27.60 1.31
CA LYS A 339 -27.42 29.06 1.11
C LYS A 339 -26.72 29.56 -0.15
N LEU A 340 -26.72 28.75 -1.21
CA LEU A 340 -26.05 29.08 -2.46
C LEU A 340 -26.75 30.20 -3.24
N ASP A 341 -28.04 30.39 -2.98
CA ASP A 341 -28.86 31.48 -3.50
C ASP A 341 -28.52 32.85 -2.88
N GLN A 342 -27.84 32.86 -1.73
CA GLN A 342 -27.43 34.07 -1.01
C GLN A 342 -25.98 34.50 -1.32
N GLN A 343 -25.23 33.73 -2.12
CA GLN A 343 -23.81 33.96 -2.39
C GLN A 343 -23.55 34.98 -3.52
N GLY A 344 -24.58 35.37 -4.29
CA GLY A 344 -24.45 36.30 -5.40
C GLY A 344 -23.46 35.81 -6.46
N GLU A 345 -22.57 36.71 -6.91
CA GLU A 345 -21.59 36.42 -7.97
C GLU A 345 -20.50 35.42 -7.53
N ASN A 346 -20.25 35.27 -6.22
CA ASN A 346 -19.20 34.40 -5.68
C ASN A 346 -19.66 32.95 -5.45
N ILE A 347 -20.84 32.57 -5.92
CA ILE A 347 -21.40 31.23 -5.70
C ILE A 347 -20.44 30.11 -6.10
N PHE A 348 -19.72 30.29 -7.21
CA PHE A 348 -18.83 29.26 -7.77
C PHE A 348 -17.52 29.09 -7.00
N ASP A 349 -17.16 30.02 -6.12
CA ASP A 349 -15.92 29.95 -5.32
C ASP A 349 -16.09 29.23 -3.97
N THR A 350 -17.32 28.83 -3.64
CA THR A 350 -17.65 28.24 -2.33
C THR A 350 -17.41 26.71 -2.28
N GLY A 351 -17.07 26.19 -1.10
CA GLY A 351 -17.02 24.74 -0.88
C GLY A 351 -18.41 24.09 -0.91
N GLU A 352 -19.43 24.89 -0.61
CA GLU A 352 -20.84 24.57 -0.68
C GLU A 352 -21.25 24.24 -2.12
N PHE A 353 -20.77 24.99 -3.12
CA PHE A 353 -21.08 24.73 -4.52
C PHE A 353 -20.53 23.36 -4.98
N SER A 354 -19.27 23.04 -4.65
CA SER A 354 -18.70 21.73 -4.99
C SER A 354 -19.43 20.58 -4.26
N THR A 355 -19.90 20.83 -3.04
CA THR A 355 -20.75 19.89 -2.30
C THR A 355 -22.09 19.65 -2.99
N TRP A 356 -22.74 20.73 -3.46
CA TRP A 356 -24.00 20.65 -4.21
C TRP A 356 -23.83 19.92 -5.54
N VAL A 357 -22.80 20.24 -6.32
CA VAL A 357 -22.51 19.53 -7.58
C VAL A 357 -22.31 18.04 -7.31
N SER A 358 -21.50 17.69 -6.31
CA SER A 358 -21.29 16.30 -5.90
C SER A 358 -22.59 15.60 -5.48
N TYR A 359 -23.50 16.31 -4.81
CA TYR A 359 -24.81 15.79 -4.42
C TYR A 359 -25.69 15.49 -5.64
N VAL A 360 -25.79 16.44 -6.59
CA VAL A 360 -26.56 16.27 -7.83
C VAL A 360 -26.00 15.11 -8.66
N THR A 361 -24.67 14.98 -8.76
CA THR A 361 -24.04 13.84 -9.43
C THR A 361 -24.40 12.52 -8.75
N LYS A 362 -24.50 12.48 -7.42
CA LYS A 362 -24.92 11.27 -6.68
C LYS A 362 -26.39 10.94 -6.95
N LEU A 363 -27.29 11.92 -6.92
CA LEU A 363 -28.70 11.72 -7.27
C LEU A 363 -28.85 11.17 -8.70
N ASN A 364 -28.12 11.75 -9.66
CA ASN A 364 -28.16 11.31 -11.05
C ASN A 364 -27.74 9.84 -11.24
N LYS A 365 -26.78 9.36 -10.45
CA LYS A 365 -26.36 7.95 -10.48
C LYS A 365 -27.42 6.98 -9.95
N LEU A 366 -28.37 7.48 -9.17
CA LEU A 366 -29.48 6.70 -8.62
C LEU A 366 -30.74 6.78 -9.48
N ASP A 367 -30.76 7.65 -10.48
CA ASP A 367 -31.87 7.75 -11.44
C ASP A 367 -31.95 6.48 -12.30
N GLU A 368 -33.16 6.08 -12.70
CA GLU A 368 -33.37 4.98 -13.65
C GLU A 368 -32.70 5.26 -15.00
N LYS A 369 -32.64 6.54 -15.39
CA LYS A 369 -32.00 7.01 -16.62
C LYS A 369 -31.06 8.18 -16.31
N PRO A 370 -29.82 7.88 -15.85
CA PRO A 370 -28.83 8.91 -15.58
C PRO A 370 -28.58 9.79 -16.81
N ASP A 371 -28.59 11.11 -16.61
CA ASP A 371 -28.30 12.10 -17.63
C ASP A 371 -26.91 12.71 -17.37
N GLU A 372 -25.98 12.59 -18.32
CA GLU A 372 -24.64 13.17 -18.21
C GLU A 372 -24.69 14.69 -17.95
N PHE A 373 -25.75 15.37 -18.39
CA PHE A 373 -25.93 16.82 -18.26
C PHE A 373 -26.74 17.23 -17.04
N ALA A 374 -27.11 16.31 -16.13
CA ALA A 374 -28.02 16.60 -15.02
C ALA A 374 -27.63 17.83 -14.17
N VAL A 375 -26.33 18.00 -13.88
CA VAL A 375 -25.83 19.16 -13.13
C VAL A 375 -26.05 20.46 -13.92
N ILE A 376 -25.68 20.46 -15.20
CA ILE A 376 -25.83 21.62 -16.08
C ILE A 376 -27.29 21.97 -16.31
N ILE A 377 -28.16 20.99 -16.52
CA ILE A 377 -29.62 21.20 -16.66
C ILE A 377 -30.17 21.95 -15.45
N LYS A 378 -29.79 21.54 -14.23
CA LYS A 378 -30.26 22.18 -13.00
C LYS A 378 -29.72 23.60 -12.86
N LEU A 379 -28.45 23.83 -13.18
CA LEU A 379 -27.85 25.17 -13.16
C LEU A 379 -28.50 26.09 -14.21
N GLN A 380 -28.71 25.60 -15.43
CA GLN A 380 -29.35 26.37 -16.50
C GLN A 380 -30.81 26.70 -16.20
N LYS A 381 -31.54 25.80 -15.53
CA LYS A 381 -32.90 26.08 -15.06
C LYS A 381 -32.92 27.27 -14.07
N ARG A 382 -31.84 27.44 -13.30
CA ARG A 382 -31.71 28.48 -12.27
C ARG A 382 -31.18 29.80 -12.82
N PHE A 383 -30.10 29.75 -13.59
CA PHE A 383 -29.38 30.95 -14.05
C PHE A 383 -29.71 31.33 -15.50
N GLY A 384 -30.29 30.42 -16.28
CA GLY A 384 -30.45 30.58 -17.72
C GLY A 384 -29.24 30.04 -18.50
N ASN A 385 -29.47 29.58 -19.73
CA ASN A 385 -28.46 28.89 -20.53
C ASN A 385 -27.24 29.77 -20.86
N LEU A 386 -27.48 30.98 -21.39
CA LEU A 386 -26.42 31.91 -21.79
C LEU A 386 -25.78 32.61 -20.60
N GLU A 387 -26.56 33.01 -19.59
CA GLU A 387 -26.01 33.69 -18.42
C GLU A 387 -25.10 32.74 -17.62
N LEU A 388 -25.48 31.46 -17.46
CA LEU A 388 -24.60 30.48 -16.82
C LEU A 388 -23.24 30.37 -17.54
N ALA A 389 -23.25 30.38 -18.88
CA ALA A 389 -22.00 30.32 -19.66
C ALA A 389 -21.12 31.54 -19.39
N LYS A 390 -21.72 32.74 -19.36
CA LYS A 390 -21.03 34.00 -19.03
C LYS A 390 -20.45 33.98 -17.63
N MET A 391 -21.22 33.46 -16.66
CA MET A 391 -20.76 33.31 -15.28
C MET A 391 -19.55 32.37 -15.20
N PHE A 392 -19.58 31.20 -15.85
CA PHE A 392 -18.42 30.30 -15.92
C PHE A 392 -17.22 30.95 -16.61
N SER A 393 -17.42 31.68 -17.70
CA SER A 393 -16.32 32.38 -18.38
C SER A 393 -15.70 33.48 -17.51
N ALA A 394 -16.52 34.20 -16.73
CA ALA A 394 -16.02 35.17 -15.76
C ALA A 394 -15.21 34.49 -14.65
N GLU A 395 -15.74 33.39 -14.09
CA GLU A 395 -15.09 32.63 -13.02
C GLU A 395 -13.75 32.03 -13.47
N LEU A 396 -13.65 31.53 -14.69
CA LEU A 396 -12.41 30.93 -15.21
C LEU A 396 -11.25 31.92 -15.38
N LYS A 397 -11.54 33.23 -15.41
CA LYS A 397 -10.54 34.31 -15.36
C LYS A 397 -9.95 34.46 -13.94
N SER A 398 -10.66 34.00 -12.91
CA SER A 398 -10.20 33.97 -11.53
C SER A 398 -9.27 32.77 -11.27
N SER A 399 -8.67 32.73 -10.08
CA SER A 399 -7.89 31.58 -9.55
C SER A 399 -8.60 30.91 -8.37
N GLY A 400 -9.93 30.86 -8.42
CA GLY A 400 -10.77 30.28 -7.38
C GLY A 400 -10.55 28.77 -7.15
N PRO A 401 -10.90 28.26 -5.96
CA PRO A 401 -10.67 26.87 -5.55
C PRO A 401 -11.41 25.84 -6.43
N ASN A 402 -12.48 26.26 -7.10
CA ASN A 402 -13.30 25.39 -7.95
C ASN A 402 -12.99 25.54 -9.45
N LYS A 403 -11.92 26.23 -9.86
CA LYS A 403 -11.59 26.49 -11.28
C LYS A 403 -11.67 25.24 -12.17
N ASN A 404 -11.12 24.12 -11.72
CA ASN A 404 -11.13 22.85 -12.47
C ASN A 404 -12.55 22.26 -12.59
N LEU A 405 -13.36 22.38 -11.52
CA LEU A 405 -14.75 21.96 -11.54
C LEU A 405 -15.56 22.81 -12.53
N ILE A 406 -15.39 24.12 -12.49
CA ILE A 406 -16.07 25.06 -13.39
C ILE A 406 -15.66 24.81 -14.85
N SER A 407 -14.37 24.58 -15.10
CA SER A 407 -13.88 24.23 -16.44
C SER A 407 -14.53 22.94 -16.95
N SER A 408 -14.64 21.91 -16.10
CA SER A 408 -15.31 20.65 -16.44
C SER A 408 -16.80 20.84 -16.72
N LEU A 409 -17.48 21.68 -15.93
CA LEU A 409 -18.89 22.03 -16.12
C LEU A 409 -19.11 22.84 -17.41
N GLN A 410 -18.24 23.79 -17.73
CA GLN A 410 -18.30 24.55 -18.99
C GLN A 410 -18.08 23.63 -20.20
N ALA A 411 -17.14 22.68 -20.12
CA ALA A 411 -16.98 21.68 -21.17
C ALA A 411 -18.23 20.80 -21.36
N LEU A 412 -18.89 20.39 -20.27
CA LEU A 412 -20.17 19.67 -20.35
C LEU A 412 -21.29 20.52 -20.96
N GLN A 413 -21.34 21.82 -20.65
CA GLN A 413 -22.27 22.76 -21.27
C GLN A 413 -22.05 22.85 -22.78
N PHE A 414 -20.78 22.96 -23.22
CA PHE A 414 -20.41 23.02 -24.64
C PHE A 414 -20.68 21.71 -25.37
N LYS A 415 -20.38 20.57 -24.74
CA LYS A 415 -20.72 19.23 -25.27
C LYS A 415 -22.22 19.12 -25.54
N ARG A 416 -23.05 19.64 -24.63
CA ARG A 416 -24.50 19.66 -24.83
C ARG A 416 -24.92 20.60 -25.97
N TRP A 417 -24.35 21.80 -26.04
CA TRP A 417 -24.61 22.71 -27.16
C TRP A 417 -24.26 22.11 -28.52
N LEU A 418 -23.14 21.38 -28.59
CA LEU A 418 -22.76 20.63 -29.79
C LEU A 418 -23.81 19.56 -30.14
N ALA A 419 -24.27 18.78 -29.15
CA ALA A 419 -25.34 17.80 -29.35
C ALA A 419 -26.67 18.45 -29.79
N ASP A 420 -26.95 19.67 -29.33
CA ASP A 420 -28.09 20.49 -29.74
C ASP A 420 -27.89 21.20 -31.10
N GLY A 421 -26.76 20.95 -31.79
CA GLY A 421 -26.46 21.54 -33.10
C GLY A 421 -26.15 23.03 -33.07
N ILE A 422 -25.61 23.55 -31.97
CA ILE A 422 -25.15 24.93 -31.86
C ILE A 422 -23.76 25.04 -32.48
N THR A 423 -23.63 25.88 -33.51
CA THR A 423 -22.35 26.25 -34.12
C THR A 423 -21.82 27.56 -33.53
N PRO A 424 -20.52 27.88 -33.65
CA PRO A 424 -19.97 29.15 -33.20
C PRO A 424 -20.74 30.37 -33.74
N ASN A 425 -21.10 30.38 -35.02
CA ASN A 425 -21.90 31.46 -35.62
C ASN A 425 -23.29 31.60 -34.98
N LYS A 426 -23.94 30.46 -34.67
CA LYS A 426 -25.25 30.46 -34.00
C LYS A 426 -25.11 30.96 -32.57
N LEU A 427 -24.05 30.55 -31.86
CA LEU A 427 -23.76 31.03 -30.51
C LEU A 427 -23.45 32.54 -30.48
N ASP A 428 -22.67 33.04 -31.44
CA ASP A 428 -22.37 34.47 -31.58
C ASP A 428 -23.65 35.28 -31.74
N THR A 429 -24.56 34.82 -32.62
CA THR A 429 -25.88 35.44 -32.80
C THR A 429 -26.72 35.41 -31.51
N MET A 430 -26.63 34.33 -30.71
CA MET A 430 -27.35 34.20 -29.44
C MET A 430 -26.75 35.09 -28.33
N LEU A 431 -25.45 35.36 -28.38
CA LEU A 431 -24.73 36.20 -27.41
C LEU A 431 -24.71 37.69 -27.79
N ALA A 432 -25.08 38.01 -29.04
CA ALA A 432 -25.09 39.37 -29.55
C ALA A 432 -26.00 40.29 -28.72
N PRO A 433 -25.55 41.53 -28.44
CA PRO A 433 -26.39 42.52 -27.78
C PRO A 433 -27.66 42.78 -28.59
N ARG A 434 -28.79 43.05 -27.93
CA ARG A 434 -30.02 43.43 -28.64
C ARG A 434 -29.73 44.66 -29.48
N THR A 435 -30.03 44.63 -30.77
CA THR A 435 -29.88 45.79 -31.65
C THR A 435 -31.24 46.37 -32.02
N LEU A 436 -31.34 47.69 -32.01
CA LEU A 436 -32.47 48.40 -32.59
C LEU A 436 -32.21 48.55 -34.08
N ASN A 437 -33.05 47.90 -34.90
CA ASN A 437 -33.00 48.03 -36.35
C ASN A 437 -34.03 49.06 -36.81
N LEU A 438 -33.55 50.21 -37.27
CA LEU A 438 -34.37 51.26 -37.88
C LEU A 438 -34.15 51.26 -39.40
N PRO A 439 -35.21 51.46 -40.22
CA PRO A 439 -35.06 51.48 -41.67
C PRO A 439 -34.07 52.57 -42.11
N GLY A 440 -33.04 52.17 -42.87
CA GLY A 440 -32.02 53.09 -43.39
C GLY A 440 -30.94 53.50 -42.37
N VAL A 441 -30.91 52.91 -41.18
CA VAL A 441 -29.89 53.17 -40.15
C VAL A 441 -29.13 51.88 -39.83
N ALA A 442 -27.82 51.98 -39.62
CA ALA A 442 -27.03 50.87 -39.12
C ALA A 442 -27.56 50.39 -37.76
N PRO A 443 -27.62 49.07 -37.49
CA PRO A 443 -28.13 48.52 -36.24
C PRO A 443 -27.52 49.21 -35.00
N ILE A 444 -28.37 49.73 -34.11
CA ILE A 444 -27.92 50.45 -32.91
C ILE A 444 -27.86 49.46 -31.73
N PRO A 445 -26.70 49.17 -31.14
CA PRO A 445 -26.61 48.30 -29.97
C PRO A 445 -27.35 48.90 -28.78
N LEU A 446 -28.24 48.15 -28.15
CA LEU A 446 -29.05 48.57 -26.99
C LEU A 446 -28.43 48.20 -25.64
N SER A 447 -27.27 47.53 -25.60
CA SER A 447 -26.60 47.13 -24.36
C SER A 447 -25.09 47.34 -24.42
N ASP A 448 -24.49 47.63 -23.26
CA ASP A 448 -23.04 47.72 -23.08
C ASP A 448 -22.33 46.40 -23.47
N PHE A 449 -21.09 46.52 -23.94
CA PHE A 449 -20.26 45.40 -24.37
C PHE A 449 -19.96 44.46 -23.18
N ASP A 450 -20.63 43.30 -23.12
CA ASP A 450 -20.40 42.27 -22.11
C ASP A 450 -19.19 41.41 -22.48
N ASN A 451 -18.02 41.75 -21.95
CA ASN A 451 -16.75 41.03 -22.16
C ASN A 451 -16.80 39.55 -21.68
N ARG A 452 -17.85 39.14 -20.96
CA ARG A 452 -18.09 37.73 -20.63
C ARG A 452 -18.60 36.96 -21.84
N SER A 453 -19.40 37.58 -22.71
CA SER A 453 -19.89 36.97 -23.97
C SER A 453 -18.73 36.59 -24.90
N THR A 454 -17.75 37.48 -25.05
CA THR A 454 -16.56 37.22 -25.90
C THR A 454 -15.75 36.03 -25.37
N GLY A 455 -15.59 35.91 -24.05
CA GLY A 455 -14.91 34.77 -23.44
C GLY A 455 -15.63 33.45 -23.66
N VAL A 456 -16.97 33.44 -23.62
CA VAL A 456 -17.77 32.24 -23.93
C VAL A 456 -17.58 31.81 -25.38
N LEU A 457 -17.66 32.76 -26.33
CA LEU A 457 -17.53 32.45 -27.75
C LEU A 457 -16.15 31.87 -28.09
N LEU A 458 -15.07 32.50 -27.61
CA LEU A 458 -13.70 32.02 -27.85
C LEU A 458 -13.49 30.62 -27.27
N ASN A 459 -13.90 30.38 -26.02
CA ASN A 459 -13.78 29.07 -25.40
C ASN A 459 -14.61 28.00 -26.13
N PHE A 460 -15.79 28.36 -26.65
CA PHE A 460 -16.63 27.43 -27.42
C PHE A 460 -16.04 27.15 -28.81
N GLU A 461 -15.46 28.14 -29.49
CA GLU A 461 -14.78 27.93 -30.77
C GLU A 461 -13.63 26.93 -30.65
N ASP A 462 -12.79 27.09 -29.62
CA ASP A 462 -11.68 26.19 -29.35
C ASP A 462 -12.19 24.77 -29.05
N PHE A 463 -13.23 24.64 -28.21
CA PHE A 463 -13.87 23.36 -27.93
C PHE A 463 -14.48 22.73 -29.19
N TYR A 464 -15.19 23.51 -30.01
CA TYR A 464 -15.85 23.06 -31.24
C TYR A 464 -14.82 22.52 -32.23
N ARG A 465 -13.72 23.25 -32.47
CA ARG A 465 -12.64 22.79 -33.37
C ARG A 465 -12.01 21.48 -32.92
N ALA A 466 -11.94 21.23 -31.61
CA ALA A 466 -11.36 20.01 -31.07
C ALA A 466 -12.31 18.80 -31.08
N ASN A 467 -13.62 18.99 -31.26
CA ASN A 467 -14.63 17.94 -31.04
C ASN A 467 -15.69 17.80 -32.15
N ALA A 468 -15.67 18.65 -33.19
CA ALA A 468 -16.62 18.65 -34.30
C ALA A 468 -16.16 17.86 -35.53
#